data_AF-A0A3S5DNJ6-F1
#
_entry.id   AF-A0A3S5DNJ6-F1
#
_cell.length_a   1.000
_cell.length_b   1.000
_cell.length_c   1.000
_cell.angle_alpha   90.00
_cell.angle_beta   90.00
_cell.angle_gamma   90.00
#
_symmetry.space_group_name_H-M   'P 1'
#
loop_
_entity.id
_entity.type
_entity.pdbx_description
1 polymer ?
#
loop_
_entity_poly.entity_id
_entity_poly.type
_entity_poly.pdbx_seq_one_letter_code
_entity_poly.pdbx_strand_id
1 'polypeptide(L)' 'MTAAIFSGWNCPESLDAGELSVQALAHQISIAPGKMFSTSDTWSHFFRFNTAWGWGEREEQAVSQLGKLIRDMLK' A
#
# COMPACT_ATOMS: atom_id res chain seq x y z
N MET A 1 -10.96 15.71 4.44
CA MET A 1 -10.57 14.30 4.22
C MET A 1 -10.18 14.14 2.76
N THR A 2 -8.98 14.57 2.39
CA THR A 2 -8.55 14.52 0.99
C THR A 2 -7.98 13.13 0.72
N ALA A 3 -8.81 12.26 0.15
CA ALA A 3 -8.37 11.01 -0.41
C ALA A 3 -7.61 11.34 -1.70
N ALA A 4 -6.28 11.31 -1.66
CA ALA A 4 -5.50 11.22 -2.88
C ALA A 4 -5.83 9.86 -3.51
N ILE A 5 -6.49 9.89 -4.66
CA ILE A 5 -6.73 8.72 -5.51
C ILE A 5 -5.45 8.55 -6.34
N PHE A 6 -4.59 7.62 -5.95
CA PHE A 6 -3.63 7.05 -6.88
C PHE A 6 -4.30 5.83 -7.53
N SER A 7 -4.61 5.98 -8.81
CA SER A 7 -5.15 4.94 -9.67
C SER A 7 -4.11 3.84 -9.87
N GLY A 8 -4.39 2.68 -9.27
CA GLY A 8 -3.96 1.35 -9.71
C GLY A 8 -2.50 1.17 -10.13
N TRP A 9 -1.60 0.93 -9.17
CA TRP A 9 -0.40 0.15 -9.49
C TRP A 9 -0.79 -1.33 -9.41
N ASN A 10 -0.84 -2.01 -10.55
CA ASN A 10 -1.09 -3.45 -10.61
C ASN A 10 0.06 -4.18 -9.90
N CYS A 11 -0.14 -4.58 -8.64
CA CYS A 11 0.75 -5.55 -8.03
C CYS A 11 0.46 -6.92 -8.66
N PRO A 12 1.45 -7.84 -8.73
CA PRO A 12 1.19 -9.20 -9.20
C PRO A 12 0.02 -9.82 -8.45
N GLU A 13 -0.79 -10.65 -9.12
CA GLU A 13 -1.91 -11.39 -8.48
C GLU A 13 -1.47 -12.26 -7.29
N SER A 14 -0.16 -12.50 -7.13
CA SER A 14 0.38 -13.18 -5.96
C SER A 14 0.47 -12.30 -4.70
N LEU A 15 0.30 -10.98 -4.80
CA LEU A 15 0.50 -10.06 -3.68
C LEU A 15 -0.83 -9.67 -3.01
N ASP A 16 -1.09 -10.17 -1.81
CA ASP A 16 -2.22 -9.70 -0.98
C ASP A 16 -1.88 -8.34 -0.34
N ALA A 17 -2.60 -7.29 -0.72
CA ALA A 17 -2.39 -5.94 -0.19
C ALA A 17 -2.80 -5.80 1.29
N GLY A 18 -3.64 -6.70 1.80
CA GLY A 18 -3.92 -6.85 3.21
C GLY A 18 -2.72 -7.36 3.99
N GLU A 19 -2.04 -8.39 3.49
CA GLU A 19 -0.79 -8.90 4.08
C GLU A 19 0.31 -7.82 4.06
N LEU A 20 0.44 -7.13 2.92
CA LEU A 20 1.33 -5.97 2.81
C LEU A 20 0.99 -4.89 3.85
N SER A 21 -0.29 -4.67 4.14
CA SER A 21 -0.70 -3.66 5.14
C SER A 21 -0.26 -4.03 6.56
N VAL A 22 -0.33 -5.32 6.91
CA VAL A 22 0.12 -5.82 8.22
C VAL A 22 1.63 -5.61 8.36
N GLN A 23 2.41 -5.95 7.33
CA GLN A 23 3.86 -5.73 7.35
C GLN A 23 4.23 -4.25 7.35
N ALA A 24 3.55 -3.43 6.55
CA ALA A 24 3.78 -1.98 6.49
C ALA A 24 3.48 -1.29 7.84
N LEU A 25 2.45 -1.73 8.56
CA LEU A 25 2.10 -1.20 9.88
C LEU A 25 3.23 -1.41 10.90
N ALA A 26 3.99 -2.50 10.83
CA ALA A 26 5.15 -2.73 11.68
C ALA A 26 6.25 -1.67 11.48
N HIS A 27 6.29 -1.04 10.30
CA HIS A 27 7.19 0.05 9.95
C HIS A 27 6.54 1.45 10.10
N GLN A 28 5.40 1.55 10.79
CA GLN A 28 4.61 2.79 10.92
C GLN A 28 4.13 3.38 9.58
N ILE A 29 3.94 2.51 8.58
CA ILE A 29 3.43 2.89 7.26
C ILE A 29 1.98 2.40 7.17
N SER A 30 1.04 3.33 7.08
CA SER A 30 -0.38 3.00 6.93
C SER A 30 -0.77 3.01 5.46
N ILE A 31 -1.16 1.86 4.93
CA ILE A 31 -1.84 1.72 3.63
C ILE A 31 -3.27 1.20 3.85
N ALA A 32 -4.19 1.54 2.95
CA ALA A 32 -5.55 1.05 2.99
C ALA A 32 -5.77 0.01 1.88
N PRO A 33 -5.92 -1.29 2.21
CA PRO A 33 -6.15 -2.36 1.23
C PRO A 33 -7.46 -2.19 0.46
N GLY A 34 -7.48 -2.61 -0.81
CA GLY A 34 -8.66 -2.57 -1.68
C GLY A 34 -9.83 -3.40 -1.15
N LYS A 35 -9.56 -4.49 -0.43
CA LYS A 35 -10.58 -5.30 0.25
C LYS A 35 -11.40 -4.56 1.31
N MET A 36 -10.92 -3.41 1.81
CA MET A 36 -11.72 -2.56 2.70
C MET A 36 -12.82 -1.79 1.96
N PHE A 37 -12.75 -1.73 0.62
CA PHE A 37 -13.64 -0.94 -0.23
C PHE A 37 -14.45 -1.79 -1.22
N SER A 38 -14.25 -3.12 -1.24
CA SER A 38 -14.97 -4.06 -2.10
C SER A 38 -15.17 -5.39 -1.39
N THR A 39 -16.32 -6.02 -1.58
CA THR A 39 -16.62 -7.38 -1.10
C THR A 39 -16.12 -8.48 -2.05
N SER A 40 -15.54 -8.11 -3.20
CA SER A 40 -14.99 -9.04 -4.18
C SER A 40 -13.46 -9.09 -4.08
N ASP A 41 -12.87 -10.28 -4.19
CA ASP A 41 -11.41 -10.50 -4.13
C ASP A 41 -10.62 -9.88 -5.30
N THR A 42 -11.33 -9.37 -6.31
CA THR A 42 -10.78 -8.74 -7.52
C THR A 42 -9.87 -7.53 -7.22
N TRP A 43 -9.97 -6.95 -6.01
CA TRP A 43 -9.20 -5.77 -5.59
C TRP A 43 -8.18 -6.08 -4.47
N SER A 44 -7.95 -7.36 -4.18
CA SER A 44 -7.05 -7.80 -3.11
C SER A 44 -5.60 -7.35 -3.31
N HIS A 45 -5.18 -7.08 -4.56
CA HIS A 45 -3.82 -6.63 -4.91
C HIS A 45 -3.67 -5.10 -4.97
N PHE A 46 -4.74 -4.34 -4.72
CA PHE A 46 -4.73 -2.88 -4.75
C PHE A 46 -4.66 -2.31 -3.34
N PHE A 47 -3.97 -1.20 -3.16
CA PHE A 47 -4.02 -0.42 -1.92
C PHE A 47 -3.92 1.07 -2.20
N ARG A 48 -4.39 1.87 -1.23
CA ARG A 48 -4.24 3.32 -1.21
C ARG A 48 -3.18 3.73 -0.21
N PHE A 49 -2.32 4.64 -0.60
CA PHE A 49 -1.37 5.33 0.26
C PHE A 49 -1.75 6.82 0.36
N ASN A 50 -1.54 7.44 1.51
CA ASN A 50 -1.88 8.86 1.74
C ASN A 50 -0.60 9.71 1.82
N THR A 51 -0.54 10.80 1.05
CA THR A 51 0.56 11.77 1.02
C THR A 51 0.08 13.20 1.29
N ALA A 52 -1.10 13.36 1.90
CA ALA A 52 -1.89 14.59 1.83
C ALA A 52 -1.34 15.77 2.66
N TRP A 53 -0.29 15.59 3.46
CA TRP A 53 0.17 16.59 4.44
C TRP A 53 1.61 17.10 4.22
N GLY A 54 2.19 16.80 3.06
CA GLY A 54 3.54 17.21 2.70
C GLY A 54 4.39 15.99 2.40
N TRP A 55 5.15 16.05 1.30
CA TRP A 55 6.11 15.03 0.93
C TRP A 55 7.49 15.47 1.42
N GLY A 56 7.97 14.85 2.49
CA GLY A 56 9.29 15.06 3.04
C GLY A 56 10.10 13.77 3.11
N GLU A 57 11.21 13.82 3.84
CA GLU A 57 12.14 12.70 3.98
C GLU A 57 11.47 11.45 4.56
N ARG A 58 10.50 11.65 5.48
CA ARG A 58 9.74 10.55 6.08
C ARG A 58 8.92 9.79 5.05
N GLU A 59 8.23 10.50 4.16
CA GLU A 59 7.41 9.91 3.10
C GLU A 59 8.28 9.19 2.08
N GLU A 60 9.44 9.75 1.72
CA GLU A 60 10.42 9.08 0.86
C GLU A 60 10.94 7.78 1.47
N GLN A 61 11.32 7.81 2.76
CA GLN A 61 11.76 6.61 3.48
C GLN A 61 10.63 5.58 3.58
N ALA A 62 9.40 6.01 3.86
CA ALA A 62 8.22 5.14 3.91
C ALA A 62 7.96 4.45 2.57
N VAL A 63 7.99 5.21 1.46
CA VAL A 63 7.78 4.65 0.11
C VAL A 63 8.92 3.72 -0.29
N SER A 64 10.17 4.07 0.05
CA SER A 64 11.33 3.20 -0.18
C SER A 64 11.22 1.88 0.59
N GLN A 65 10.81 1.93 1.86
CA GLN A 65 10.60 0.75 2.69
C GLN A 65 9.43 -0.09 2.17
N LEU A 66 8.32 0.53 1.77
CA LEU A 66 7.19 -0.16 1.15
C LEU A 66 7.61 -0.91 -0.12
N GLY A 67 8.44 -0.29 -0.96
CA GLY A 67 9.00 -0.94 -2.15
C GLY A 67 9.90 -2.13 -1.83
N LYS A 68 10.60 -2.13 -0.69
CA LYS A 68 11.37 -3.30 -0.23
C LYS A 68 10.45 -4.44 0.20
N LEU A 69 9.43 -4.15 1.01
CA LEU A 69 8.44 -5.14 1.45
C LEU A 69 7.75 -5.82 0.25
N ILE A 70 7.31 -5.03 -0.73
CA ILE A 70 6.71 -5.55 -1.97
C ILE A 70 7.68 -6.50 -2.69
N ARG A 71 8.95 -6.12 -2.84
CA ARG A 71 9.95 -6.98 -3.48
C ARG A 71 10.21 -8.28 -2.71
N ASP A 72 10.22 -8.22 -1.38
CA ASP A 72 10.44 -9.42 -0.56
C ASP A 72 9.25 -10.37 -0.60
N MET A 73 8.02 -9.86 -0.73
CA MET A 73 6.81 -10.66 -0.94
C MET A 73 6.69 -11.26 -2.34
N LEU A 74 7.46 -10.77 -3.32
CA LEU A 74 7.42 -11.22 -4.72
C LEU A 74 8.57 -12.17 -5.11
N LYS A 75 9.50 -12.44 -4.19
CA LYS A 75 10.53 -13.48 -4.35
C LYS A 75 9.92 -14.86 -4.15
#